data_AF-A0A959CK68-F1
#
_entry.id   AF-A0A959CK68-F1
#
_cell.length_a   1.000
_cell.length_b   1.000
_cell.length_c   1.000
_cell.angle_alpha   90.00
_cell.angle_beta   90.00
_cell.angle_gamma   90.00
#
_symmetry.space_group_name_H-M   'P 1'
#
loop_
_entity.id
_entity.type
_entity.pdbx_description
1 polymer ?
#
loop_
_entity_poly.entity_id
_entity_poly.type
_entity_poly.pdbx_seq_one_letter_code
_entity_poly.pdbx_strand_id
1 'polypeptide(L)'
;MDANERLFYKIEDFLDGKLPPGEAAAFEREVAADPSLAEQVKLHRFEREGMDYLVEEDLIRKLKAWETHPPEEKPPKKNNGLKWGLGLLAAIVAAAFFFLYPGPDPDSGAPADTAPQEEQPGSLPSQGEGPVAGAENRFSLPSPGQPKTELQALSHSSYVFPDNLGQGLRSGGGENGSPLAAGRRALASGQAGQAILEFRDIGPGQSPAEYELAEEYLAHAYYLAGQYDNAARIFRSIAGQSALLTRERAQWFLLLSLVPEYGRNKAEVDALLGEMMAPGHNFSAEAQKLKGRLEELREQVD
;
A
#
# COMPACT_ATOMS: atom_id res chain seq x y z
N MET A 1 18.70 10.20 -15.19
CA MET A 1 18.51 8.92 -14.50
C MET A 1 19.65 8.70 -13.53
N ASP A 2 19.31 8.56 -12.26
CA ASP A 2 20.28 8.17 -11.24
C ASP A 2 20.66 6.68 -11.37
N ALA A 3 21.62 6.22 -10.57
CA ALA A 3 22.07 4.84 -10.63
C ALA A 3 21.02 3.83 -10.15
N ASN A 4 20.18 4.23 -9.19
CA ASN A 4 19.17 3.37 -8.58
C ASN A 4 17.99 3.15 -9.54
N GLU A 5 17.57 4.20 -10.22
CA GLU A 5 16.53 4.19 -11.26
C GLU A 5 16.93 3.28 -12.43
N ARG A 6 18.19 3.32 -12.86
CA ARG A 6 18.69 2.39 -13.89
C ARG A 6 18.69 0.94 -13.41
N LEU A 7 19.03 0.70 -12.14
CA LEU A 7 19.01 -0.64 -11.56
C LEU A 7 17.58 -1.16 -11.46
N PHE A 8 16.64 -0.32 -11.02
CA PHE A 8 15.21 -0.61 -10.98
C PHE A 8 14.70 -1.09 -12.34
N TYR A 9 14.95 -0.33 -13.42
CA TYR A 9 14.52 -0.73 -14.76
C TYR A 9 15.21 -2.01 -15.25
N LYS A 10 16.49 -2.22 -14.93
CA LYS A 10 17.22 -3.45 -15.27
C LYS A 10 16.60 -4.68 -14.57
N ILE A 11 16.20 -4.54 -13.30
CA ILE A 11 15.49 -5.59 -12.55
C ILE A 11 14.14 -5.88 -13.22
N GLU A 12 13.36 -4.84 -13.53
CA GLU A 12 12.04 -5.01 -14.18
C GLU A 12 12.16 -5.70 -15.55
N ASP A 13 13.09 -5.25 -16.41
CA ASP A 13 13.32 -5.87 -17.72
C ASP A 13 13.82 -7.31 -17.60
N PHE A 14 14.61 -7.64 -16.57
CA PHE A 14 15.03 -9.01 -16.29
C PHE A 14 13.83 -9.88 -15.90
N LEU A 15 12.98 -9.42 -14.99
CA LEU A 15 11.80 -10.15 -14.52
C LEU A 15 10.75 -10.31 -15.62
N ASP A 16 10.67 -9.35 -16.55
CA ASP A 16 9.82 -9.43 -17.75
C ASP A 16 10.39 -10.30 -18.88
N GLY A 17 11.63 -10.77 -18.77
CA GLY A 17 12.31 -11.50 -19.85
C GLY A 17 12.62 -10.62 -21.08
N LYS A 18 12.70 -9.30 -20.90
CA LYS A 18 13.01 -8.32 -21.96
C LYS A 18 14.52 -8.13 -22.16
N LEU A 19 15.34 -8.52 -21.19
CA LEU A 19 16.79 -8.48 -21.34
C LEU A 19 17.27 -9.47 -22.43
N PRO A 20 18.20 -9.05 -23.31
CA PRO A 20 18.86 -9.97 -24.23
C PRO A 20 19.52 -11.15 -23.48
N PRO A 21 19.57 -12.37 -24.05
CA PRO A 21 20.05 -13.56 -23.33
C PRO A 21 21.44 -13.42 -22.70
N GLY A 22 22.36 -12.74 -23.39
CA GLY A 22 23.72 -12.49 -22.86
C GLY A 22 23.75 -11.52 -21.69
N GLU A 23 22.87 -10.52 -21.70
CA GLU A 23 22.73 -9.55 -20.60
C GLU A 23 21.98 -10.17 -19.41
N ALA A 24 20.94 -10.96 -19.67
CA ALA A 24 20.23 -11.71 -18.64
C ALA A 24 21.18 -12.67 -17.89
N ALA A 25 22.01 -13.43 -18.61
CA ALA A 25 23.01 -14.33 -18.01
C ALA A 25 24.15 -13.58 -17.29
N ALA A 26 24.46 -12.36 -17.69
CA ALA A 26 25.39 -11.49 -16.95
C ALA A 26 24.75 -10.98 -15.66
N PHE A 27 23.50 -10.51 -15.75
CA PHE A 27 22.76 -10.01 -14.60
C PHE A 27 22.45 -11.10 -13.58
N GLU A 28 22.12 -12.31 -14.00
CA GLU A 28 21.94 -13.44 -13.10
C GLU A 28 23.22 -13.78 -12.32
N ARG A 29 24.39 -13.65 -12.96
CA ARG A 29 25.68 -13.77 -12.27
C ARG A 29 25.94 -12.62 -11.31
N GLU A 30 25.54 -11.39 -11.65
CA GLU A 30 25.60 -10.24 -10.73
C GLU A 30 24.72 -10.50 -9.50
N VAL A 31 23.48 -10.96 -9.71
CA VAL A 31 22.52 -11.32 -8.66
C VAL A 31 23.06 -12.45 -7.78
N ALA A 32 23.70 -13.47 -8.36
CA ALA A 32 24.29 -14.58 -7.61
C ALA A 32 25.52 -14.14 -6.79
N ALA A 33 26.26 -13.14 -7.27
CA ALA A 33 27.48 -12.65 -6.63
C ALA A 33 27.22 -11.59 -5.54
N ASP A 34 26.12 -10.83 -5.65
CA ASP A 34 25.77 -9.75 -4.71
C ASP A 34 24.46 -10.06 -3.94
N PRO A 35 24.56 -10.43 -2.65
CA PRO A 35 23.40 -10.70 -1.81
C PRO A 35 22.41 -9.54 -1.71
N SER A 36 22.88 -8.29 -1.74
CA SER A 36 22.02 -7.09 -1.67
C SER A 36 21.18 -6.94 -2.94
N LEU A 37 21.79 -7.20 -4.10
CA LEU A 37 21.08 -7.21 -5.37
C LEU A 37 20.07 -8.36 -5.45
N ALA A 38 20.41 -9.54 -4.94
CA ALA A 38 19.48 -10.66 -4.85
C ALA A 38 18.25 -10.34 -4.00
N GLU A 39 18.42 -9.64 -2.88
CA GLU A 39 17.32 -9.19 -2.03
C GLU A 39 16.42 -8.19 -2.76
N GLN A 40 16.99 -7.22 -3.50
CA GLN A 40 16.22 -6.28 -4.33
C GLN A 40 15.39 -7.02 -5.40
N VAL A 41 16.00 -7.94 -6.15
CA VAL A 41 15.28 -8.73 -7.15
C VAL A 41 14.15 -9.55 -6.52
N LYS A 42 14.39 -10.12 -5.34
CA LYS A 42 13.38 -10.87 -4.58
C LYS A 42 12.21 -9.97 -4.14
N LEU A 43 12.49 -8.76 -3.67
CA LEU A 43 11.47 -7.79 -3.29
C LEU A 43 10.58 -7.42 -4.49
N HIS A 44 11.19 -7.10 -5.63
CA HIS A 44 10.46 -6.81 -6.87
C HIS A 44 9.56 -7.98 -7.33
N ARG A 45 10.06 -9.23 -7.26
CA ARG A 45 9.23 -10.42 -7.56
C ARG A 45 8.02 -10.49 -6.63
N PHE A 46 8.24 -10.29 -5.33
CA PHE A 46 7.18 -10.32 -4.33
C PHE A 46 6.15 -9.22 -4.56
N GLU A 47 6.57 -8.00 -4.92
CA GLU A 47 5.67 -6.90 -5.25
C GLU A 47 4.78 -7.23 -6.46
N ARG A 48 5.36 -7.82 -7.51
CA ARG A 48 4.62 -8.26 -8.70
C ARG A 48 3.61 -9.35 -8.38
N GLU A 49 4.06 -10.42 -7.73
CA GLU A 49 3.20 -11.54 -7.32
C GLU A 49 2.08 -11.06 -6.39
N GLY A 50 2.38 -10.12 -5.48
CA GLY A 50 1.41 -9.51 -4.60
C GLY A 50 0.36 -8.69 -5.34
N MET A 51 0.75 -7.88 -6.33
CA MET A 51 -0.19 -7.12 -7.16
C MET A 51 -1.08 -8.04 -8.00
N ASP A 52 -0.52 -9.08 -8.62
CA ASP A 52 -1.28 -10.05 -9.41
C ASP A 52 -2.34 -10.75 -8.56
N TYR A 53 -1.98 -11.16 -7.34
CA TYR A 53 -2.91 -11.76 -6.38
C TYR A 53 -4.04 -10.80 -5.99
N LEU A 54 -3.72 -9.53 -5.69
CA LEU A 54 -4.74 -8.53 -5.33
C LEU A 54 -5.70 -8.24 -6.47
N VAL A 55 -5.19 -8.20 -7.71
CA VAL A 55 -6.01 -8.04 -8.93
C VAL A 55 -6.92 -9.25 -9.13
N GLU A 56 -6.41 -10.46 -8.91
CA GLU A 56 -7.20 -11.69 -9.00
C GLU A 56 -8.34 -11.71 -7.97
N GLU A 57 -8.05 -11.41 -6.70
CA GLU A 57 -9.09 -11.37 -5.65
C GLU A 57 -10.18 -10.33 -5.95
N ASP A 58 -9.79 -9.14 -6.43
CA ASP A 58 -10.73 -8.10 -6.84
C ASP A 58 -11.56 -8.54 -8.05
N LEU A 59 -10.96 -9.17 -9.06
CA LEU A 59 -11.65 -9.75 -10.20
C LEU A 59 -12.65 -10.83 -9.77
N ILE A 60 -12.24 -11.77 -8.91
CA ILE A 60 -13.12 -12.82 -8.39
C ILE A 60 -14.30 -12.21 -7.62
N ARG A 61 -14.03 -11.18 -6.81
CA ARG A 61 -15.07 -10.45 -6.07
C ARG A 61 -16.06 -9.76 -7.00
N LYS A 62 -15.56 -9.09 -8.04
CA LYS A 62 -16.38 -8.44 -9.07
C LYS A 62 -17.21 -9.45 -9.86
N LEU A 63 -16.63 -10.58 -10.25
CA LEU A 63 -17.35 -11.67 -10.92
C LEU A 63 -18.48 -12.22 -10.06
N LYS A 64 -18.24 -12.48 -8.77
CA LYS A 64 -19.29 -12.90 -7.82
C LYS A 64 -20.37 -11.83 -7.65
N ALA A 65 -19.98 -10.56 -7.58
CA ALA A 65 -20.95 -9.46 -7.52
C ALA A 65 -21.82 -9.43 -8.78
N TRP A 66 -21.26 -9.68 -9.97
CA TRP A 66 -22.01 -9.74 -11.23
C TRP A 66 -22.97 -10.94 -11.33
N GLU A 67 -22.64 -12.08 -10.71
CA GLU A 67 -23.57 -13.21 -10.62
C GLU A 67 -24.86 -12.82 -9.87
N THR A 68 -24.72 -12.01 -8.82
CA THR A 68 -25.85 -11.55 -7.99
C THR A 68 -26.55 -10.30 -8.54
N HIS A 69 -25.77 -9.41 -9.16
CA HIS A 69 -26.18 -8.11 -9.64
C HIS A 69 -25.49 -7.85 -10.99
N PRO A 70 -25.99 -8.44 -12.09
CA PRO A 70 -25.43 -8.19 -13.40
C PRO A 70 -25.48 -6.68 -13.66
N PRO A 71 -24.40 -6.09 -14.21
CA PRO A 71 -24.36 -4.67 -14.47
C PRO A 71 -25.58 -4.30 -15.31
N GLU A 72 -26.36 -3.32 -14.85
CA GLU A 72 -27.50 -2.82 -15.62
C GLU A 72 -26.98 -2.36 -16.97
N GLU A 73 -27.34 -3.09 -18.03
CA GLU A 73 -27.13 -2.66 -19.40
C GLU A 73 -27.96 -1.39 -19.59
N LYS A 74 -27.35 -0.22 -19.34
CA LYS A 74 -27.95 1.04 -19.73
C LYS A 74 -28.17 0.94 -21.23
N PRO A 75 -29.42 1.02 -21.71
CA PRO A 75 -29.71 0.83 -23.12
C PRO A 75 -28.82 1.79 -23.90
N PRO A 76 -28.10 1.32 -24.93
CA PRO A 76 -27.16 2.15 -25.67
C PRO A 76 -27.89 3.40 -26.11
N LYS A 77 -27.43 4.56 -25.64
CA LYS A 77 -27.98 5.86 -26.02
C LYS A 77 -27.98 5.89 -27.54
N LYS A 78 -29.18 5.84 -28.15
CA LYS A 78 -29.43 5.69 -29.58
C LYS A 78 -28.85 6.90 -30.33
N ASN A 79 -27.54 6.91 -30.52
CA ASN A 79 -26.85 7.80 -31.41
C ASN A 79 -26.71 7.06 -32.73
N ASN A 80 -27.09 7.69 -33.84
CA ASN A 80 -27.26 7.11 -35.18
C ASN A 80 -25.95 6.61 -35.86
N GLY A 81 -24.96 6.14 -35.11
CA GLY A 81 -23.63 5.70 -35.57
C GLY A 81 -23.46 4.20 -35.77
N LEU A 82 -24.52 3.48 -36.18
CA LEU A 82 -24.57 2.00 -36.36
C LEU A 82 -23.67 1.44 -37.50
N LYS A 83 -22.54 2.10 -37.81
CA LYS A 83 -21.59 1.63 -38.84
C LYS A 83 -20.21 1.23 -38.28
N TRP A 84 -19.93 1.47 -36.98
CA TRP A 84 -18.60 1.18 -36.40
C TRP A 84 -18.54 -0.06 -35.48
N GLY A 85 -19.68 -0.65 -35.10
CA GLY A 85 -19.73 -1.74 -34.12
C GLY A 85 -19.16 -3.09 -34.59
N LEU A 86 -19.09 -3.35 -35.90
CA LEU A 86 -18.58 -4.64 -36.42
C LEU A 86 -17.05 -4.73 -36.44
N GLY A 87 -16.33 -3.62 -36.43
CA GLY A 87 -14.85 -3.64 -36.48
C GLY A 87 -14.21 -4.10 -35.17
N LEU A 88 -14.84 -3.80 -34.03
CA LEU A 88 -14.24 -4.04 -32.71
C LEU A 88 -14.31 -5.52 -32.30
N LEU A 89 -15.38 -6.23 -32.70
CA LEU A 89 -15.50 -7.66 -32.45
C LEU A 89 -14.48 -8.48 -33.27
N ALA A 90 -14.24 -8.08 -34.52
CA ALA A 90 -13.23 -8.72 -35.38
C ALA A 90 -11.79 -8.51 -34.86
N ALA A 91 -11.49 -7.34 -34.29
CA ALA A 91 -10.18 -7.06 -33.69
C ALA A 91 -9.90 -7.92 -32.44
N ILE A 92 -10.92 -8.14 -31.59
CA ILE A 92 -10.79 -8.99 -30.39
C ILE A 92 -10.56 -10.46 -30.78
N VAL A 93 -11.27 -10.96 -31.80
CA VAL A 93 -11.08 -12.34 -32.30
C VAL A 93 -9.70 -12.51 -32.93
N ALA A 94 -9.19 -11.52 -33.67
CA ALA A 94 -7.85 -11.57 -34.26
C ALA A 94 -6.74 -11.55 -33.19
N ALA A 95 -6.90 -10.75 -32.13
CA ALA A 95 -5.95 -10.72 -31.01
C ALA A 95 -5.93 -12.04 -30.23
N ALA A 96 -7.10 -12.64 -30.00
CA ALA A 96 -7.19 -13.96 -29.37
C ALA A 96 -6.51 -15.05 -30.21
N PHE A 97 -6.65 -14.99 -31.54
CA PHE A 97 -6.01 -15.96 -32.45
C PHE A 97 -4.47 -15.85 -32.45
N PHE A 98 -3.93 -14.64 -32.27
CA PHE A 98 -2.48 -14.41 -32.21
C PHE A 98 -1.84 -14.92 -30.91
N PHE A 99 -2.57 -14.89 -29.80
CA PHE A 99 -2.09 -15.39 -28.50
C PHE A 99 -2.27 -16.90 -28.31
N LEU A 100 -3.22 -17.53 -29.02
CA LEU A 100 -3.51 -18.97 -28.90
C LEU A 100 -2.63 -19.88 -29.80
N TYR A 101 -1.79 -19.31 -30.66
CA TYR A 101 -0.84 -20.07 -31.50
C TYR A 101 0.61 -19.61 -31.26
N PRO A 102 1.26 -20.05 -30.16
CA PRO A 102 2.70 -19.86 -30.01
C PRO A 102 3.45 -20.62 -31.11
N GLY A 103 4.43 -19.96 -31.73
CA GLY A 103 5.30 -20.56 -32.74
C GLY A 103 6.17 -21.69 -32.15
N PRO A 104 6.73 -22.58 -32.99
CA PRO A 104 7.50 -23.74 -32.53
C PRO A 104 8.76 -23.29 -31.78
N ASP A 105 8.91 -23.79 -30.55
CA ASP A 105 10.07 -23.54 -29.69
C ASP A 105 11.39 -23.99 -30.37
N PRO A 106 12.46 -23.19 -30.32
CA PRO A 106 13.79 -23.67 -30.66
C PRO A 106 14.31 -24.64 -29.58
N ASP A 107 14.82 -25.78 -30.04
CA ASP A 107 15.38 -26.89 -29.27
C ASP A 107 16.22 -26.44 -28.05
N SER A 108 15.76 -26.82 -26.85
CA SER A 108 16.53 -26.73 -25.61
C SER A 108 17.49 -27.91 -25.48
N GLY A 109 18.78 -27.62 -25.55
CA GLY A 109 19.86 -28.55 -25.20
C GLY A 109 19.91 -28.86 -23.70
N ALA A 110 20.23 -30.11 -23.39
CA ALA A 110 20.29 -30.72 -22.06
C ALA A 110 21.45 -30.21 -21.17
N PRO A 111 21.43 -30.49 -19.86
CA PRO A 111 22.21 -29.78 -18.83
C PRO A 111 23.58 -30.42 -18.59
N ALA A 112 24.50 -29.63 -18.01
CA ALA A 112 25.71 -30.14 -17.39
C ALA A 112 25.64 -29.95 -15.87
N ASP A 113 25.69 -31.07 -15.17
CA ASP A 113 25.98 -31.22 -13.74
C ASP A 113 27.27 -30.48 -13.35
N THR A 114 27.27 -29.79 -12.20
CA THR A 114 28.31 -29.88 -11.15
C THR A 114 27.79 -29.21 -9.88
N ALA A 115 27.66 -30.00 -8.81
CA ALA A 115 27.39 -29.58 -7.43
C ALA A 115 28.73 -29.37 -6.65
N PRO A 116 28.74 -29.25 -5.31
CA PRO A 116 28.55 -28.04 -4.52
C PRO A 116 29.80 -27.67 -3.68
N GLN A 117 29.91 -26.43 -3.19
CA GLN A 117 30.73 -26.15 -2.00
C GLN A 117 29.99 -25.29 -0.97
N GLU A 118 30.03 -25.81 0.24
CA GLU A 118 29.42 -25.39 1.49
C GLU A 118 30.50 -24.69 2.31
N GLU A 119 30.27 -23.45 2.75
CA GLU A 119 30.99 -22.84 3.88
C GLU A 119 30.01 -22.07 4.77
N GLN A 120 30.05 -22.42 6.05
CA GLN A 120 29.25 -21.90 7.16
C GLN A 120 30.22 -21.18 8.15
N PRO A 121 29.74 -20.50 9.21
CA PRO A 121 29.53 -19.05 9.26
C PRO A 121 30.50 -18.32 10.21
N GLY A 122 30.75 -17.03 9.94
CA GLY A 122 31.50 -16.12 10.82
C GLY A 122 30.60 -15.43 11.86
N SER A 123 31.00 -15.54 13.12
CA SER A 123 30.37 -15.03 14.34
C SER A 123 30.24 -13.49 14.45
N LEU A 124 29.08 -13.04 14.96
CA LEU A 124 28.79 -11.66 15.37
C LEU A 124 29.33 -11.34 16.78
N PRO A 125 29.89 -10.15 17.03
CA PRO A 125 30.02 -9.61 18.37
C PRO A 125 28.77 -8.81 18.78
N SER A 126 28.20 -9.22 19.91
CA SER A 126 27.19 -8.50 20.69
C SER A 126 27.81 -7.26 21.34
N GLN A 127 27.19 -6.09 21.15
CA GLN A 127 27.49 -4.89 21.93
C GLN A 127 26.21 -4.18 22.40
N GLY A 128 26.02 -4.17 23.72
CA GLY A 128 25.84 -2.94 24.49
C GLY A 128 24.45 -2.31 24.52
N GLU A 129 23.56 -2.85 25.34
CA GLU A 129 22.44 -2.09 25.91
C GLU A 129 22.97 -1.07 26.93
N GLY A 130 22.79 0.21 26.64
CA GLY A 130 22.91 1.30 27.61
C GLY A 130 21.51 1.72 28.12
N PRO A 131 21.34 2.03 29.41
CA PRO A 131 20.08 2.54 29.93
C PRO A 131 19.94 4.03 29.61
N VAL A 132 19.02 4.39 28.71
CA VAL A 132 18.66 5.80 28.47
C VAL A 132 17.56 6.19 29.45
N ALA A 133 17.95 7.02 30.41
CA ALA A 133 17.09 7.58 31.43
C ALA A 133 16.20 8.71 30.86
N GLY A 134 14.88 8.53 31.01
CA GLY A 134 13.93 9.56 31.46
C GLY A 134 13.86 10.88 30.69
N ALA A 135 13.24 10.87 29.51
CA ALA A 135 12.50 12.03 29.04
C ALA A 135 11.01 11.81 29.34
N GLU A 136 10.52 12.41 30.43
CA GLU A 136 9.08 12.52 30.71
C GLU A 136 8.41 13.42 29.66
N ASN A 137 8.26 12.92 28.44
CA ASN A 137 7.35 13.51 27.48
C ASN A 137 5.94 13.05 27.88
N ARG A 138 5.31 13.78 28.79
CA ARG A 138 3.96 13.49 29.30
C ARG A 138 2.95 13.69 28.16
N PHE A 139 2.77 12.65 27.36
CA PHE A 139 1.63 12.51 26.49
C PHE A 139 0.38 12.50 27.37
N SER A 140 -0.34 13.62 27.35
CA SER A 140 -1.67 13.68 27.94
C SER A 140 -2.59 12.93 26.97
N LEU A 141 -2.89 11.67 27.29
CA LEU A 141 -3.97 10.97 26.61
C LEU A 141 -5.23 11.83 26.73
N PRO A 142 -5.98 12.05 25.64
CA PRO A 142 -7.23 12.78 25.72
C PRO A 142 -8.12 12.12 26.77
N SER A 143 -8.58 12.92 27.72
CA SER A 143 -9.34 12.44 28.87
C SER A 143 -10.59 11.72 28.37
N PRO A 144 -10.81 10.44 28.73
CA PRO A 144 -11.98 9.68 28.32
C PRO A 144 -13.23 10.31 28.95
N GLY A 145 -13.91 11.19 28.21
CA GLY A 145 -15.07 11.91 28.73
C GLY A 145 -15.43 13.21 28.01
N GLN A 146 -14.61 13.71 27.07
CA GLN A 146 -15.07 14.82 26.25
C GLN A 146 -16.18 14.34 25.28
N PRO A 147 -17.30 15.07 25.18
CA PRO A 147 -18.33 14.76 24.19
C PRO A 147 -17.69 14.81 22.80
N LYS A 148 -17.70 13.69 22.08
CA LYS A 148 -17.21 13.65 20.71
C LYS A 148 -18.08 14.57 19.88
N THR A 149 -17.46 15.47 19.13
CA THR A 149 -18.20 16.29 18.16
C THR A 149 -18.77 15.38 17.07
N GLU A 150 -19.86 15.80 16.43
CA GLU A 150 -20.45 15.02 15.33
C GLU A 150 -19.46 14.80 14.18
N LEU A 151 -18.53 15.74 13.97
CA LEU A 151 -17.41 15.61 13.02
C LEU A 151 -16.43 14.50 13.41
N GLN A 152 -16.10 14.35 14.70
CA GLN A 152 -15.29 13.23 15.18
C GLN A 152 -16.01 11.90 14.97
N ALA A 153 -17.32 11.85 15.25
CA ALA A 153 -18.12 10.65 15.02
C ALA A 153 -18.19 10.30 13.52
N LEU A 154 -18.33 11.30 12.65
CA LEU A 154 -18.33 11.13 11.20
C LEU A 154 -16.98 10.55 10.72
N SER A 155 -15.87 11.18 11.10
CA SER A 155 -14.52 10.71 10.77
C SER A 155 -14.32 9.25 11.21
N HIS A 156 -14.68 8.93 12.46
CA HIS A 156 -14.52 7.59 13.00
C HIS A 156 -15.41 6.54 12.30
N SER A 157 -16.64 6.92 11.91
CA SER A 157 -17.55 6.02 11.18
C SER A 157 -17.09 5.70 9.76
N SER A 158 -16.25 6.57 9.18
CA SER A 158 -15.63 6.38 7.86
C SER A 158 -14.27 5.70 7.94
N TYR A 159 -13.71 5.51 9.14
CA TYR A 159 -12.41 4.91 9.33
C TYR A 159 -12.48 3.38 9.27
N VAL A 160 -11.67 2.80 8.39
CA VAL A 160 -11.42 1.36 8.29
C VAL A 160 -9.91 1.14 8.34
N PHE A 161 -9.45 0.29 9.26
CA PHE A 161 -8.03 -0.05 9.32
C PHE A 161 -7.64 -0.84 8.05
N PRO A 162 -6.55 -0.48 7.34
CA PRO A 162 -6.19 -1.14 6.09
C PRO A 162 -5.92 -2.65 6.25
N ASP A 163 -6.51 -3.47 5.39
CA ASP A 163 -6.37 -4.93 5.46
C ASP A 163 -4.92 -5.40 5.27
N ASN A 164 -4.16 -4.72 4.40
CA ASN A 164 -2.74 -5.02 4.17
C ASN A 164 -1.88 -4.80 5.42
N LEU A 165 -2.24 -3.83 6.27
CA LEU A 165 -1.63 -3.66 7.58
C LEU A 165 -2.21 -4.67 8.58
N GLY A 166 -3.50 -5.00 8.46
CA GLY A 166 -4.21 -5.94 9.32
C GLY A 166 -3.71 -7.38 9.22
N GLN A 167 -3.24 -7.83 8.05
CA GLN A 167 -2.67 -9.17 7.88
C GLN A 167 -1.44 -9.38 8.78
N GLY A 168 -0.59 -8.36 8.92
CA GLY A 168 0.54 -8.38 9.86
C GLY A 168 0.13 -8.41 11.33
N LEU A 169 -1.07 -7.91 11.66
CA LEU A 169 -1.62 -7.96 13.03
C LEU A 169 -2.17 -9.35 13.39
N ARG A 170 -2.66 -10.11 12.40
CA ARG A 170 -3.31 -11.41 12.61
C ARG A 170 -2.34 -12.60 12.49
N SER A 171 -1.33 -12.46 11.63
CA SER A 171 -0.30 -13.48 11.45
C SER A 171 0.72 -13.42 12.59
N GLY A 172 0.40 -13.96 13.75
CA GLY A 172 1.33 -14.08 14.89
C GLY A 172 2.57 -14.96 14.61
N GLY A 173 2.83 -15.37 13.36
CA GLY A 173 3.86 -16.31 12.97
C GLY A 173 5.18 -15.71 12.44
N GLY A 174 5.25 -14.39 12.21
CA GLY A 174 6.45 -13.72 11.67
C GLY A 174 7.20 -12.83 12.66
N GLU A 175 6.82 -12.82 13.94
CA GLU A 175 7.16 -11.74 14.87
C GLU A 175 8.50 -11.83 15.59
N ASN A 176 9.17 -12.98 15.58
CA ASN A 176 10.44 -13.13 16.30
C ASN A 176 11.58 -12.43 15.55
N GLY A 177 11.73 -11.13 15.78
CA GLY A 177 12.84 -10.31 15.28
C GLY A 177 12.44 -9.03 14.56
N SER A 178 11.16 -8.86 14.19
CA SER A 178 10.71 -7.61 13.57
C SER A 178 10.53 -6.51 14.63
N PRO A 179 11.17 -5.34 14.50
CA PRO A 179 10.94 -4.18 15.38
C PRO A 179 9.47 -3.73 15.42
N LEU A 180 8.67 -4.07 14.40
CA LEU A 180 7.24 -3.74 14.34
C LEU A 180 6.36 -4.61 15.25
N ALA A 181 6.85 -5.76 15.72
CA ALA A 181 6.02 -6.76 16.39
C ALA A 181 5.35 -6.24 17.68
N ALA A 182 6.09 -5.49 18.51
CA ALA A 182 5.54 -4.94 19.75
C ALA A 182 4.43 -3.91 19.49
N GLY A 183 4.66 -2.98 18.56
CA GLY A 183 3.68 -1.97 18.17
C GLY A 183 2.42 -2.58 17.53
N ARG A 184 2.59 -3.61 16.69
CA ARG A 184 1.47 -4.34 16.07
C ARG A 184 0.59 -5.04 17.11
N ARG A 185 1.19 -5.77 18.07
CA ARG A 185 0.45 -6.38 19.17
C ARG A 185 -0.31 -5.36 20.01
N ALA A 186 0.30 -4.20 20.27
CA ALA A 186 -0.37 -3.10 20.96
C ALA A 186 -1.58 -2.56 20.18
N LEU A 187 -1.44 -2.30 18.87
CA LEU A 187 -2.56 -1.89 18.01
C LEU A 187 -3.68 -2.92 17.96
N ALA A 188 -3.33 -4.21 17.76
CA ALA A 188 -4.30 -5.30 17.73
C ALA A 188 -5.08 -5.43 19.04
N SER A 189 -4.46 -5.04 20.16
CA SER A 189 -5.07 -5.03 21.50
C SER A 189 -5.82 -3.73 21.82
N GLY A 190 -5.96 -2.81 20.87
CA GLY A 190 -6.59 -1.50 21.07
C GLY A 190 -5.77 -0.53 21.93
N GLN A 191 -4.50 -0.84 22.22
CA GLN A 191 -3.60 -0.04 23.04
C GLN A 191 -2.85 0.98 22.19
N ALA A 192 -3.57 1.91 21.56
CA ALA A 192 -3.00 2.89 20.64
C ALA A 192 -1.86 3.72 21.25
N GLY A 193 -1.96 4.08 22.54
CA GLY A 193 -0.90 4.80 23.26
C GLY A 193 0.41 4.02 23.35
N GLN A 194 0.35 2.72 23.64
CA GLN A 194 1.55 1.87 23.65
C GLN A 194 2.12 1.71 22.25
N ALA A 195 1.26 1.48 21.25
CA ALA A 195 1.69 1.37 19.86
C ALA A 195 2.47 2.60 19.37
N ILE A 196 2.03 3.80 19.74
CA ILE A 196 2.74 5.05 19.42
C ILE A 196 4.18 5.02 19.98
N LEU A 197 4.38 4.54 21.22
CA LEU A 197 5.70 4.45 21.82
C LEU A 197 6.60 3.48 21.02
N GLU A 198 6.08 2.29 20.74
CA GLU A 198 6.82 1.24 20.03
C GLU A 198 7.23 1.68 18.61
N PHE A 199 6.31 2.25 17.82
CA PHE A 199 6.61 2.62 16.44
C PHE A 199 7.49 3.87 16.32
N ARG A 200 7.40 4.82 17.26
CA ARG A 200 8.19 6.05 17.21
C ARG A 200 9.69 5.81 17.41
N ASP A 201 10.04 4.75 18.14
CA ASP A 201 11.43 4.43 18.45
C ASP A 201 12.13 3.70 17.28
N ILE A 202 11.39 3.31 16.24
CA ILE A 202 11.91 2.73 15.01
C ILE A 202 12.43 3.87 14.13
N GLY A 203 13.74 3.89 13.90
CA GLY A 203 14.40 4.91 13.08
C GLY A 203 14.76 4.40 11.67
N PRO A 204 14.96 5.31 10.69
CA PRO A 204 15.28 4.93 9.32
C PRO A 204 16.64 4.21 9.19
N GLY A 205 17.53 4.38 10.17
CA GLY A 205 18.85 3.73 10.19
C GLY A 205 18.87 2.29 10.70
N GLN A 206 17.78 1.80 11.31
CA GLN A 206 17.71 0.43 11.83
C GLN A 206 17.22 -0.55 10.77
N SER A 207 16.16 -0.18 10.06
CA SER A 207 15.52 -1.00 9.05
C SER A 207 14.72 -0.08 8.10
N PRO A 208 15.29 0.36 6.98
CA PRO A 208 14.63 1.33 6.09
C PRO A 208 13.25 0.86 5.60
N ALA A 209 13.12 -0.42 5.22
CA ALA A 209 11.85 -0.98 4.76
C ALA A 209 10.79 -1.06 5.87
N GLU A 210 11.19 -1.41 7.10
CA GLU A 210 10.25 -1.44 8.22
C GLU A 210 9.95 -0.05 8.77
N TYR A 211 10.83 0.93 8.55
CA TYR A 211 10.60 2.32 8.95
C TYR A 211 9.40 2.91 8.21
N GLU A 212 9.28 2.71 6.90
CA GLU A 212 8.12 3.18 6.13
C GLU A 212 6.80 2.59 6.66
N LEU A 213 6.79 1.28 6.94
CA LEU A 213 5.65 0.63 7.57
C LEU A 213 5.39 1.15 8.99
N ALA A 214 6.44 1.38 9.78
CA ALA A 214 6.34 1.94 11.13
C ALA A 214 5.68 3.32 11.10
N GLU A 215 6.02 4.19 10.15
CA GLU A 215 5.40 5.50 9.99
C GLU A 215 3.90 5.38 9.67
N GLU A 216 3.51 4.45 8.78
CA GLU A 216 2.10 4.23 8.46
C GLU A 216 1.32 3.70 9.68
N TYR A 217 1.86 2.71 10.41
CA TYR A 217 1.27 2.22 11.66
C TYR A 217 1.19 3.31 12.73
N LEU A 218 2.22 4.14 12.85
CA LEU A 218 2.29 5.24 13.81
C LEU A 218 1.20 6.29 13.51
N ALA A 219 0.98 6.63 12.24
CA ALA A 219 -0.09 7.54 11.83
C ALA A 219 -1.48 7.00 12.22
N HIS A 220 -1.72 5.70 12.00
CA HIS A 220 -2.96 5.04 12.44
C HIS A 220 -3.10 4.99 13.97
N ALA A 221 -2.02 4.71 14.69
CA ALA A 221 -2.02 4.71 16.14
C ALA A 221 -2.35 6.09 16.71
N TYR A 222 -1.80 7.16 16.13
CA TYR A 222 -2.17 8.54 16.48
C TYR A 222 -3.66 8.82 16.20
N TYR A 223 -4.17 8.40 15.05
CA TYR A 223 -5.58 8.58 14.71
C TYR A 223 -6.50 7.88 15.73
N LEU A 224 -6.21 6.61 16.05
CA LEU A 224 -6.97 5.81 17.01
C LEU A 224 -6.87 6.35 18.45
N ALA A 225 -5.76 6.99 18.80
CA ALA A 225 -5.59 7.69 20.07
C ALA A 225 -6.28 9.07 20.12
N GLY A 226 -6.96 9.49 19.04
CA GLY A 226 -7.59 10.82 18.93
C GLY A 226 -6.61 11.97 18.73
N GLN A 227 -5.34 11.69 18.43
CA GLN A 227 -4.30 12.68 18.17
C GLN A 227 -4.26 13.03 16.68
N TYR A 228 -5.35 13.62 16.20
CA TYR A 228 -5.60 13.84 14.78
C TYR A 228 -4.55 14.70 14.07
N ASP A 229 -4.00 15.71 14.74
CA ASP A 229 -2.94 16.56 14.16
C ASP A 229 -1.64 15.82 13.91
N ASN A 230 -1.27 14.90 14.82
CA ASN A 230 -0.10 14.05 14.66
C ASN A 230 -0.29 13.07 13.50
N ALA A 231 -1.48 12.45 13.42
CA ALA A 231 -1.83 11.57 12.32
C ALA A 231 -1.80 12.30 10.97
N ALA A 232 -2.45 13.46 10.86
CA ALA A 232 -2.49 14.27 9.65
C ALA A 232 -1.09 14.67 9.17
N ARG A 233 -0.18 15.05 10.08
CA ARG A 233 1.19 15.39 9.72
C ARG A 233 1.94 14.21 9.07
N ILE A 234 1.82 13.00 9.62
CA ILE A 234 2.51 11.82 9.09
C ILE A 234 1.86 11.38 7.76
N PHE A 235 0.53 11.28 7.69
CA PHE A 235 -0.15 10.92 6.45
C PHE A 235 0.13 11.89 5.30
N ARG A 236 0.30 13.19 5.59
CA ARG A 236 0.73 14.18 4.59
C ARG A 236 2.13 13.89 4.06
N SER A 237 3.05 13.46 4.92
CA SER A 237 4.40 13.04 4.51
C SER A 237 4.34 11.83 3.57
N ILE A 238 3.61 10.79 3.99
CA ILE A 238 3.44 9.55 3.21
C ILE A 238 2.80 9.86 1.85
N ALA A 239 1.71 10.64 1.82
CA ALA A 239 1.05 11.04 0.58
C ALA A 239 1.99 11.78 -0.40
N GLY A 240 2.94 12.58 0.11
CA GLY A 240 3.89 13.32 -0.71
C GLY A 240 5.02 12.49 -1.30
N GLN A 241 5.35 11.33 -0.71
CA GLN A 241 6.58 10.58 -1.01
C GLN A 241 6.35 9.18 -1.56
N SER A 242 5.16 8.60 -1.37
CA SER A 242 4.91 7.21 -1.73
C SER A 242 4.40 7.00 -3.16
N ALA A 243 4.46 5.74 -3.60
CA ALA A 243 3.84 5.24 -4.83
C ALA A 243 2.32 5.47 -4.84
N LEU A 244 1.70 5.43 -6.03
CA LEU A 244 0.30 5.85 -6.25
C LEU A 244 -0.70 5.21 -5.27
N LEU A 245 -0.68 3.88 -5.11
CA LEU A 245 -1.62 3.18 -4.23
C LEU A 245 -1.47 3.59 -2.75
N THR A 246 -0.23 3.70 -2.26
CA THR A 246 0.05 4.15 -0.90
C THR A 246 -0.28 5.63 -0.72
N ARG A 247 -0.04 6.45 -1.74
CA ARG A 247 -0.40 7.87 -1.75
C ARG A 247 -1.90 8.08 -1.59
N GLU A 248 -2.72 7.46 -2.44
CA GLU A 248 -4.17 7.62 -2.40
C GLU A 248 -4.76 7.14 -1.06
N ARG A 249 -4.21 6.04 -0.52
CA ARG A 249 -4.56 5.55 0.81
C ARG A 249 -4.18 6.54 1.91
N ALA A 250 -2.96 7.07 1.88
CA ALA A 250 -2.51 8.07 2.85
C ALA A 250 -3.31 9.37 2.76
N GLN A 251 -3.68 9.81 1.55
CA GLN A 251 -4.58 10.96 1.36
C GLN A 251 -5.93 10.70 2.03
N TRP A 252 -6.53 9.52 1.87
CA TRP A 252 -7.80 9.19 2.52
C TRP A 252 -7.72 9.31 4.04
N PHE A 253 -6.67 8.76 4.66
CA PHE A 253 -6.50 8.87 6.11
C PHE A 253 -6.07 10.26 6.59
N LEU A 254 -5.37 11.03 5.76
CA LEU A 254 -5.13 12.45 5.99
C LEU A 254 -6.47 13.19 6.07
N LEU A 255 -7.35 13.00 5.09
CA LEU A 255 -8.68 13.59 5.06
C LEU A 255 -9.45 13.26 6.34
N LEU A 256 -9.52 11.99 6.73
CA LEU A 256 -10.19 11.57 7.96
C LEU A 256 -9.57 12.22 9.21
N SER A 257 -8.25 12.40 9.25
CA SER A 257 -7.57 13.06 10.36
C SER A 257 -7.87 14.57 10.42
N LEU A 258 -8.19 15.21 9.30
CA LEU A 258 -8.48 16.65 9.27
C LEU A 258 -9.94 16.99 9.63
N VAL A 259 -10.88 16.08 9.36
CA VAL A 259 -12.33 16.26 9.56
C VAL A 259 -12.73 16.67 10.99
N PRO A 260 -12.19 16.08 12.08
CA PRO A 260 -12.49 16.48 13.45
C PRO A 260 -12.36 17.98 13.74
N GLU A 261 -11.47 18.66 13.01
CA GLU A 261 -11.24 20.10 13.09
C GLU A 261 -11.53 20.80 11.75
N TYR A 262 -12.62 20.39 11.08
CA TYR A 262 -13.00 20.88 9.74
C TYR A 262 -12.95 22.40 9.62
N GLY A 263 -13.40 23.16 10.64
CA GLY A 263 -13.35 24.63 10.60
C GLY A 263 -11.95 25.20 10.41
N ARG A 264 -10.93 24.61 11.05
CA ARG A 264 -9.52 25.01 10.92
C ARG A 264 -8.90 24.49 9.61
N ASN A 265 -9.32 23.31 9.18
CA ASN A 265 -8.73 22.58 8.06
C ASN A 265 -9.56 22.67 6.76
N LYS A 266 -10.57 23.56 6.70
CA LYS A 266 -11.61 23.56 5.65
C LYS A 266 -11.03 23.54 4.24
N ALA A 267 -10.09 24.43 3.94
CA ALA A 267 -9.51 24.56 2.62
C ALA A 267 -8.77 23.28 2.18
N GLU A 268 -8.05 22.63 3.11
CA GLU A 268 -7.32 21.39 2.83
C GLU A 268 -8.27 20.21 2.67
N VAL A 269 -9.30 20.11 3.52
CA VAL A 269 -10.34 19.08 3.40
C VAL A 269 -11.08 19.20 2.07
N ASP A 270 -11.50 20.40 1.70
CA ASP A 270 -12.22 20.63 0.45
C ASP A 270 -11.34 20.30 -0.79
N ALA A 271 -10.05 20.61 -0.73
CA ALA A 271 -9.09 20.27 -1.78
C ALA A 271 -8.89 18.76 -1.92
N LEU A 272 -8.66 18.04 -0.81
CA LEU A 272 -8.51 16.59 -0.79
C LEU A 272 -9.76 15.88 -1.29
N LEU A 273 -10.95 16.32 -0.87
CA LEU A 273 -12.22 15.78 -1.39
C LEU A 273 -12.32 15.99 -2.91
N GLY A 274 -11.96 17.17 -3.41
CA GLY A 274 -11.95 17.46 -4.85
C GLY A 274 -11.02 16.52 -5.64
N GLU A 275 -9.83 16.27 -5.12
CA GLU A 275 -8.85 15.35 -5.72
C GLU A 275 -9.36 13.90 -5.70
N MET A 276 -9.81 13.41 -4.55
CA MET A 276 -10.27 12.02 -4.40
C MET A 276 -11.54 11.72 -5.19
N MET A 277 -12.37 12.73 -5.46
CA MET A 277 -13.58 12.57 -6.26
C MET A 277 -13.28 12.51 -7.77
N ALA A 278 -12.04 12.70 -8.20
CA ALA A 278 -11.65 12.56 -9.60
C ALA A 278 -11.81 11.11 -10.09
N PRO A 279 -12.10 10.89 -11.39
CA PRO A 279 -12.19 9.55 -11.96
C PRO A 279 -10.88 8.78 -11.79
N GLY A 280 -10.97 7.54 -11.29
CA GLY A 280 -9.83 6.63 -11.14
C GLY A 280 -9.21 6.58 -9.75
N HIS A 281 -9.58 7.48 -8.83
CA HIS A 281 -9.10 7.44 -7.46
C HIS A 281 -9.78 6.31 -6.66
N ASN A 282 -9.00 5.53 -5.91
CA ASN A 282 -9.48 4.33 -5.20
C ASN A 282 -10.55 4.63 -4.14
N PHE A 283 -10.55 5.83 -3.57
CA PHE A 283 -11.49 6.26 -2.51
C PHE A 283 -12.58 7.23 -2.99
N SER A 284 -12.87 7.27 -4.30
CA SER A 284 -13.80 8.26 -4.86
C SER A 284 -15.23 8.13 -4.34
N ALA A 285 -15.73 6.92 -4.12
CA ALA A 285 -17.07 6.68 -3.59
C ALA A 285 -17.18 7.09 -2.10
N GLU A 286 -16.16 6.78 -1.31
CA GLU A 286 -16.06 7.12 0.10
C GLU A 286 -15.95 8.64 0.29
N ALA A 287 -15.16 9.31 -0.54
CA ALA A 287 -15.03 10.77 -0.56
C ALA A 287 -16.36 11.47 -0.87
N GLN A 288 -17.11 10.97 -1.87
CA GLN A 288 -18.45 11.50 -2.19
C GLN A 288 -19.41 11.36 -1.01
N LYS A 289 -19.44 10.19 -0.37
CA LYS A 289 -20.29 9.93 0.79
C LYS A 289 -19.91 10.84 1.97
N LEU A 290 -18.63 10.99 2.25
CA LEU A 290 -18.14 11.85 3.33
C LEU A 290 -18.48 13.32 3.07
N LYS A 291 -18.33 13.80 1.83
CA LYS A 291 -18.69 15.16 1.43
C LYS A 291 -20.16 15.46 1.68
N GLY A 292 -21.08 14.59 1.24
CA GLY A 292 -22.51 14.78 1.48
C GLY A 292 -22.85 14.88 2.96
N ARG A 293 -22.24 14.02 3.80
CA ARG A 293 -22.40 14.04 5.25
C ARG A 293 -21.86 15.33 5.90
N LEU A 294 -20.76 15.87 5.39
CA LEU A 294 -20.21 17.15 5.87
C LEU A 294 -21.15 18.32 5.53
N GLU A 295 -21.76 18.31 4.34
CA GLU A 295 -22.73 19.32 3.93
C GLU A 295 -24.00 19.28 4.79
N GLU A 296 -24.54 18.08 5.03
CA GLU A 296 -25.69 17.86 5.95
C GLU A 296 -25.43 18.42 7.35
N LEU A 297 -24.23 18.19 7.91
CA LEU A 297 -23.86 18.70 9.23
C LEU A 297 -23.72 20.23 9.24
N ARG A 298 -23.26 20.83 8.14
CA ARG A 298 -23.11 22.28 8.05
C ARG A 298 -24.48 22.97 8.04
N GLU A 299 -25.43 22.43 7.29
CA GLU A 299 -26.80 22.97 7.21
C GLU A 299 -27.56 22.91 8.55
N GLN A 300 -27.14 22.07 9.49
CA GLN A 300 -27.76 21.99 10.82
C GLN A 300 -27.25 23.05 11.82
N VAL A 301 -26.11 23.67 11.53
CA VAL A 301 -25.45 24.64 12.41
C VAL A 301 -25.76 26.09 12.01
N ASP A 302 -26.13 26.32 10.75
CA ASP A 302 -26.53 27.62 10.19
C ASP A 302 -28.03 27.94 10.45
#